data_AF-A0A6B3CPY8-F1
#
_entry.id   AF-A0A6B3CPY8-F1
#
_cell.length_a   1.000
_cell.length_b   1.000
_cell.length_c   1.000
_cell.angle_alpha   90.00
_cell.angle_beta   90.00
_cell.angle_gamma   90.00
#
_symmetry.space_group_name_H-M   'P 1'
#
loop_
_entity.id
_entity.type
_entity.pdbx_description
1 polymer ?
#
loop_
_entity_poly.entity_id
_entity_poly.type
_entity_poly.pdbx_seq_one_letter_code
_entity_poly.pdbx_strand_id
1 'polypeptide(L)'
;PPVDADERAMLEGWVDYHRQTLAWKCEGLTDEQLRTAAVAPSALTLMGLVRHMAEVERSWYRRVLAAEDAGPIYYSDEDPEGEF
;
A
#
# COMPACT_ATOMS: atom_id res chain seq x y z
N PRO A 1 -6.07 -15.64 -6.59
CA PRO A 1 -4.67 -16.15 -6.56
C PRO A 1 -4.64 -17.68 -6.58
N PRO A 2 -3.58 -18.31 -7.12
CA PRO A 2 -3.37 -19.75 -6.98
C PRO A 2 -3.27 -20.14 -5.49
N VAL A 3 -3.90 -21.25 -5.11
CA VAL A 3 -3.86 -21.78 -3.73
C VAL A 3 -3.09 -23.10 -3.63
N ASP A 4 -2.61 -23.60 -4.77
CA ASP A 4 -1.81 -24.82 -4.91
C ASP A 4 -0.82 -24.60 -6.06
N ALA A 5 0.28 -23.92 -5.76
CA ALA A 5 1.40 -23.62 -6.67
C ALA A 5 2.69 -23.54 -5.84
N ASP A 6 3.85 -23.35 -6.48
CA ASP A 6 5.08 -23.08 -5.74
C ASP A 6 4.99 -21.77 -4.95
N GLU A 7 5.78 -21.68 -3.87
CA GLU A 7 5.74 -20.56 -2.93
C GLU A 7 5.83 -19.20 -3.61
N ARG A 8 6.75 -19.06 -4.58
CA ARG A 8 6.96 -17.80 -5.29
C ARG A 8 5.75 -17.44 -6.13
N ALA A 9 5.23 -18.36 -6.93
CA ALA A 9 4.05 -18.12 -7.76
C ALA A 9 2.82 -17.76 -6.91
N MET A 10 2.66 -18.39 -5.74
CA MET A 10 1.59 -18.03 -4.82
C MET A 10 1.78 -16.61 -4.27
N LEU A 11 2.96 -16.27 -3.76
CA LEU A 11 3.24 -14.95 -3.17
C LEU A 11 3.06 -13.83 -4.20
N GLU A 12 3.64 -13.99 -5.40
CA GLU A 12 3.47 -13.02 -6.49
C GLU A 12 1.99 -12.85 -6.87
N GLY A 13 1.24 -13.96 -6.95
CA GLY A 13 -0.19 -13.93 -7.25
C GLY A 13 -1.04 -13.26 -6.17
N TRP A 14 -0.67 -13.38 -4.89
CA TRP A 14 -1.34 -12.68 -3.79
C TRP A 14 -1.03 -11.19 -3.80
N VAL A 15 0.23 -10.80 -4.03
CA VAL A 15 0.63 -9.39 -4.15
C VAL A 15 -0.13 -8.71 -5.29
N ASP A 16 -0.17 -9.33 -6.47
CA ASP A 16 -0.87 -8.81 -7.64
C ASP A 16 -2.37 -8.66 -7.39
N TYR A 17 -3.01 -9.66 -6.78
CA TYR A 17 -4.43 -9.59 -6.40
C TYR A 17 -4.73 -8.44 -5.45
N HIS A 18 -3.89 -8.20 -4.44
CA HIS A 18 -4.09 -7.09 -3.51
C HIS A 18 -3.90 -5.72 -4.16
N ARG A 19 -2.90 -5.58 -5.06
CA ARG A 19 -2.71 -4.36 -5.86
C ARG A 19 -3.94 -4.06 -6.72
N GLN A 20 -4.44 -5.05 -7.45
CA GLN A 20 -5.61 -4.90 -8.29
C GLN A 20 -6.86 -4.56 -7.47
N THR A 21 -7.04 -5.22 -6.32
CA THR A 21 -8.17 -4.95 -5.42
C THR A 21 -8.15 -3.50 -4.92
N LEU A 22 -6.98 -2.98 -4.54
CA LEU A 22 -6.86 -1.60 -4.08
C LEU A 22 -7.08 -0.60 -5.21
N ALA A 23 -6.53 -0.85 -6.40
CA ALA A 23 -6.77 -0.04 -7.59
C ALA A 23 -8.26 0.02 -7.93
N TRP A 24 -8.93 -1.14 -7.95
CA TRP A 24 -10.37 -1.25 -8.19
C TRP A 24 -11.20 -0.43 -7.21
N LYS A 25 -10.84 -0.41 -5.91
CA LYS A 25 -11.51 0.42 -4.91
C LYS A 25 -11.35 1.93 -5.15
N CYS A 26 -10.34 2.35 -5.90
CA CYS A 26 -10.08 3.75 -6.24
C CYS A 26 -10.67 4.15 -7.60
N GLU A 27 -11.14 3.20 -8.41
CA GLU A 27 -11.63 3.46 -9.75
C GLU A 27 -12.87 4.37 -9.76
N GLY A 28 -12.88 5.33 -10.69
CA GLY A 28 -14.00 6.26 -10.87
C GLY A 28 -14.13 7.34 -9.78
N LEU A 29 -13.25 7.34 -8.77
CA LEU A 29 -13.22 8.38 -7.74
C LEU A 29 -12.43 9.60 -8.22
N THR A 30 -12.89 10.76 -7.79
CA THR A 30 -12.16 12.02 -7.96
C THR A 30 -11.02 12.12 -6.95
N ASP A 31 -10.06 12.98 -7.26
CA ASP A 31 -8.92 13.31 -6.40
C ASP A 31 -9.35 13.83 -5.01
N GLU A 32 -10.44 14.60 -4.94
CA GLU A 32 -11.04 15.07 -3.68
C GLU A 32 -11.65 13.91 -2.87
N GLN A 33 -12.38 13.01 -3.51
CA GLN A 33 -12.98 11.84 -2.86
C GLN A 33 -11.92 10.89 -2.30
N LEU A 34 -10.80 10.70 -3.02
CA LEU A 34 -9.69 9.87 -2.54
C LEU A 34 -9.03 10.42 -1.27
N ARG A 35 -9.03 11.75 -1.09
CA ARG A 35 -8.47 12.43 0.10
C ARG A 35 -9.50 12.72 1.20
N THR A 36 -10.76 12.32 0.99
CA THR A 36 -11.79 12.47 2.01
C THR A 36 -11.72 11.27 2.97
N ALA A 37 -11.79 11.55 4.27
CA ALA A 37 -11.83 10.50 5.29
C ALA A 37 -13.06 9.60 5.09
N ALA A 38 -12.85 8.28 5.13
CA ALA A 38 -13.90 7.31 4.82
C ALA A 38 -15.03 7.33 5.87
N VAL A 39 -14.70 7.54 7.14
CA VAL A 39 -15.65 7.60 8.24
C VAL A 39 -15.09 8.36 9.43
N ALA A 40 -15.86 9.29 10.01
CA ALA A 40 -15.47 9.95 11.26
C ALA A 40 -15.54 8.96 12.44
N PRO A 41 -14.61 9.02 13.42
CA PRO A 41 -13.53 10.01 13.59
C PRO A 41 -12.19 9.62 12.94
N SER A 42 -12.16 8.57 12.12
CA SER A 42 -10.92 8.10 11.49
C SER A 42 -10.42 9.11 10.45
N ALA A 43 -9.11 9.34 10.41
CA ALA A 43 -8.45 10.10 9.35
C ALA A 43 -8.17 9.26 8.10
N LEU A 44 -8.56 7.97 8.07
CA LEU A 44 -8.23 7.07 6.98
C LEU A 44 -8.83 7.55 5.64
N THR A 45 -7.94 7.84 4.70
CA THR A 45 -8.27 8.17 3.31
C THR A 45 -7.83 7.04 2.37
N LEU A 46 -8.49 6.90 1.21
CA LEU A 46 -8.05 5.94 0.19
C LEU A 46 -6.69 6.33 -0.40
N MET A 47 -6.45 7.63 -0.57
CA MET A 47 -5.16 8.16 -1.00
C MET A 47 -4.05 7.75 -0.01
N GLY A 48 -4.31 7.88 1.28
CA GLY A 48 -3.36 7.52 2.30
C GLY A 48 -3.09 6.01 2.34
N LEU A 49 -4.15 5.20 2.23
CA LEU A 49 -4.00 3.76 2.13
C LEU A 49 -3.16 3.33 0.91
N VAL A 50 -3.30 3.99 -0.24
CA VAL A 50 -2.45 3.73 -1.42
C VAL A 50 -0.98 4.04 -1.13
N ARG A 51 -0.68 5.16 -0.47
CA ARG A 51 0.69 5.51 -0.08
C ARG A 51 1.28 4.48 0.88
N HIS A 52 0.52 4.12 1.91
CA HIS A 52 0.93 3.11 2.89
C HIS A 52 1.24 1.77 2.25
N MET A 53 0.33 1.25 1.42
CA MET A 53 0.54 -0.04 0.76
C MET A 53 1.73 -0.01 -0.22
N ALA A 54 1.96 1.12 -0.90
CA ALA A 54 3.14 1.31 -1.74
C ALA A 54 4.44 1.31 -0.92
N GLU A 55 4.48 1.95 0.25
CA GLU A 55 5.65 1.93 1.12
C GLU A 55 5.89 0.58 1.78
N VAL A 56 4.85 -0.11 2.25
CA VAL A 56 4.97 -1.46 2.81
C VAL A 56 5.61 -2.39 1.79
N GLU A 57 5.12 -2.38 0.56
CA GLU A 57 5.66 -3.19 -0.52
C GLU A 57 7.12 -2.81 -0.85
N ARG A 58 7.40 -1.51 -1.02
CA ARG A 58 8.75 -1.01 -1.28
C ARG A 58 9.73 -1.40 -0.17
N SER A 59 9.31 -1.34 1.09
CA SER A 59 10.10 -1.72 2.26
C SER A 59 10.46 -3.21 2.23
N TRP A 60 9.49 -4.09 1.97
CA TRP A 60 9.75 -5.53 1.84
C TRP A 60 10.73 -5.85 0.71
N TYR A 61 10.56 -5.26 -0.47
CA TYR A 61 11.47 -5.51 -1.58
C TYR A 61 12.87 -4.93 -1.36
N ARG A 62 12.96 -3.65 -1.00
CA ARG A 62 14.25 -2.95 -0.95
C ARG A 62 15.02 -3.24 0.34
N ARG A 63 14.37 -3.11 1.50
CA ARG A 63 15.06 -3.23 2.79
C ARG A 63 15.19 -4.67 3.24
N VAL A 64 14.16 -5.49 3.03
CA VAL A 64 14.16 -6.88 3.52
C VAL A 64 14.78 -7.84 2.52
N LEU A 65 14.29 -7.87 1.27
CA LEU A 65 14.77 -8.83 0.26
C LEU A 65 16.12 -8.41 -0.34
N ALA A 66 16.30 -7.13 -0.68
CA ALA A 66 17.53 -6.63 -1.28
C ALA A 66 18.57 -6.08 -0.28
N ALA A 67 18.21 -5.98 1.01
CA ALA A 67 19.06 -5.43 2.07
C ALA A 67 19.61 -4.02 1.78
N GLU A 68 18.85 -3.20 1.04
CA GLU A 68 19.21 -1.83 0.72
C GLU A 68 18.90 -0.88 1.88
N ASP A 69 19.74 0.16 2.04
CA ASP A 69 19.45 1.30 2.89
C ASP A 69 18.49 2.27 2.18
N ALA A 70 17.22 1.88 2.14
CA ALA A 70 16.15 2.62 1.50
C ALA A 70 15.16 3.15 2.55
N GLY A 71 15.30 4.41 2.95
CA GLY A 71 14.36 5.06 3.88
C GLY A 71 12.94 5.20 3.32
N PRO A 72 11.94 5.47 4.19
CA PRO A 72 10.55 5.72 3.80
C PRO A 72 10.41 7.01 2.97
N ILE A 73 9.40 7.09 2.09
CA ILE A 73 9.14 8.28 1.28
C ILE A 73 8.05 9.17 1.91
N TYR A 74 7.01 8.57 2.51
CA TYR A 74 5.81 9.30 2.92
C TYR A 74 5.66 9.53 4.43
N TYR A 75 6.48 8.89 5.27
CA TYR A 75 6.45 9.07 6.73
C TYR A 75 7.86 9.27 7.28
N SER A 76 7.95 9.89 8.46
CA SER A 76 9.21 10.13 9.17
C SER A 76 8.99 10.02 10.68
N ASP A 77 10.07 10.13 11.46
CA ASP A 77 9.96 10.18 12.93
C ASP A 77 9.23 11.45 13.41
N GLU A 78 9.27 12.53 12.62
CA GLU A 78 8.59 13.80 12.91
C GLU A 78 7.12 13.79 12.49
N ASP A 79 6.78 12.97 11.48
CA ASP A 79 5.42 12.75 10.99
C ASP A 79 5.18 11.26 10.70
N PRO A 80 4.86 10.47 11.75
CA PRO A 80 4.67 9.03 11.61
C PRO A 80 3.44 8.66 10.77
N GLU A 81 2.47 9.56 10.64
CA GLU A 81 1.22 9.36 9.92
C GLU A 81 1.20 10.10 8.58
N GLY A 82 2.32 10.63 8.07
CA GLY A 82 2.36 11.45 6.85
C GLY A 82 1.88 10.74 5.57
N GLU A 83 1.76 9.41 5.64
CA GLU A 83 1.17 8.60 4.59
C GLU A 83 -0.36 8.47 4.68
N PHE A 84 -1.05 8.94 5.73
CA PHE A 84 -2.49 8.80 5.94
C PHE A 84 -3.30 10.10 5.79
#